data_AF-A0A357N940-F1
#
_entry.id   AF-A0A357N940-F1
#
_cell.length_a   1.000
_cell.length_b   1.000
_cell.length_c   1.000
_cell.angle_alpha   90.00
_cell.angle_beta   90.00
_cell.angle_gamma   90.00
#
_symmetry.space_group_name_H-M   'P 1'
#
loop_
_entity.id
_entity.type
_entity.pdbx_description
1 polymer ?
#
loop_
_entity_poly.entity_id
_entity_poly.type
_entity_poly.pdbx_seq_one_letter_code
_entity_poly.pdbx_strand_id
1 'polypeptide(L)' 'MDLSGKRVLVMGAGISGVAVAKIAKRLGAQVALSDTKPEGKLGAVPGELAQAGIKL' A
#
# COMPACT_ATOMS: atom_id res chain seq x y z
N MET A 1 -5.28 18.01 4.48
CA MET A 1 -5.43 17.39 3.15
C MET A 1 -6.43 16.27 3.27
N ASP A 2 -7.45 16.23 2.41
CA ASP A 2 -8.42 15.13 2.37
C ASP A 2 -7.98 14.08 1.34
N LEU A 3 -7.91 12.81 1.75
CA LEU A 3 -7.56 11.67 0.90
C LEU A 3 -8.76 10.78 0.59
N SER A 4 -9.94 11.08 1.16
CA SER A 4 -11.15 10.31 0.97
C SER A 4 -11.54 10.25 -0.52
N GLY A 5 -11.78 9.05 -1.02
CA GLY A 5 -12.16 8.80 -2.42
C GLY A 5 -11.06 9.03 -3.45
N LYS A 6 -9.86 9.50 -3.07
CA LYS A 6 -8.75 9.73 -4.00
C LYS A 6 -8.04 8.42 -4.33
N ARG A 7 -7.54 8.32 -5.57
CA ARG A 7 -6.66 7.23 -6.00
C ARG A 7 -5.21 7.59 -5.68
N VAL A 8 -4.54 6.75 -4.90
CA VAL A 8 -3.16 6.96 -4.45
C VAL A 8 -2.30 5.78 -4.86
N LEU A 9 -1.19 6.06 -5.52
CA LEU A 9 -0.13 5.08 -5.78
C LEU A 9 1.01 5.31 -4.79
N VAL A 10 1.41 4.27 -4.07
CA VAL A 10 2.61 4.27 -3.22
C VAL A 10 3.71 3.51 -3.93
N MET A 11 4.86 4.14 -4.11
CA MET A 11 6.04 3.49 -4.68
C MET A 11 6.97 3.00 -3.57
N GLY A 12 7.31 1.72 -3.60
CA GLY A 12 8.13 1.03 -2.61
C GLY A 12 7.31 0.26 -1.58
N ALA A 13 7.61 -1.02 -1.43
CA ALA A 13 7.08 -1.98 -0.46
C ALA A 13 8.03 -2.16 0.75
N GLY A 14 8.93 -1.20 0.98
CA GLY A 14 9.67 -1.13 2.24
C GLY A 14 8.77 -0.77 3.42
N ILE A 15 9.32 -0.81 4.63
CA ILE A 15 8.58 -0.55 5.89
C ILE A 15 7.77 0.75 5.82
N SER A 16 8.40 1.84 5.38
CA SER A 16 7.75 3.15 5.28
C SER A 16 6.66 3.20 4.20
N GLY A 17 6.88 2.56 3.04
CA GLY A 17 5.89 2.54 1.97
C GLY A 17 4.63 1.76 2.35
N VAL A 18 4.81 0.62 3.01
CA VAL A 18 3.68 -0.15 3.57
C VAL A 18 2.93 0.66 4.62
N ALA A 19 3.63 1.38 5.51
CA ALA A 19 3.00 2.26 6.50
C ALA A 19 2.19 3.38 5.85
N VAL A 20 2.74 4.06 4.83
CA VAL A 20 2.04 5.10 4.06
C VAL A 20 0.79 4.54 3.40
N ALA A 21 0.88 3.37 2.77
CA ALA A 21 -0.27 2.74 2.11
C ALA A 21 -1.41 2.43 3.10
N LYS A 22 -1.08 1.90 4.28
CA LYS A 22 -2.05 1.64 5.35
C LYS A 22 -2.69 2.93 5.88
N ILE A 23 -1.90 3.99 6.08
CA ILE A 23 -2.43 5.29 6.55
C ILE A 23 -3.35 5.91 5.49
N ALA A 24 -2.92 5.96 4.23
CA ALA A 24 -3.73 6.50 3.14
C ALA A 24 -5.07 5.75 3.00
N LYS A 25 -5.05 4.41 3.12
CA LYS A 25 -6.26 3.58 3.11
C LYS A 25 -7.20 3.92 4.26
N ARG A 26 -6.68 4.08 5.49
CA ARG A 26 -7.47 4.50 6.67
C ARG A 26 -8.07 5.90 6.52
N LEU A 27 -7.42 6.77 5.76
CA LEU A 27 -7.92 8.10 5.42
C LEU A 27 -8.95 8.09 4.26
N GLY A 28 -9.40 6.91 3.82
CA GLY A 28 -10.45 6.76 2.81
C GLY A 28 -9.97 6.73 1.36
N ALA A 29 -8.65 6.67 1.12
CA ALA A 29 -8.12 6.57 -0.23
C ALA A 29 -8.29 5.16 -0.83
N GLN A 30 -8.37 5.12 -2.15
CA GLN A 30 -8.19 3.90 -2.95
C GLN A 30 -6.70 3.74 -3.25
N VAL A 31 -6.05 2.84 -2.53
CA VAL A 31 -4.58 2.71 -2.55
C VAL A 31 -4.15 1.51 -3.39
N ALA A 32 -3.16 1.76 -4.26
CA ALA A 32 -2.30 0.74 -4.85
C ALA A 32 -0.86 0.98 -4.39
N LEU A 33 -0.08 -0.08 -4.20
CA LEU A 33 1.33 -0.03 -3.89
C LEU A 33 2.08 -0.74 -5.02
N SER A 34 3.25 -0.25 -5.42
CA SER A 34 4.09 -0.92 -6.42
C SER A 34 5.55 -0.93 -5.97
N ASP A 35 6.26 -2.01 -6.21
CA ASP A 35 7.71 -2.14 -5.95
C ASP A 35 8.39 -2.80 -7.15
N THR A 36 9.69 -2.55 -7.32
CA THR A 36 10.49 -3.17 -8.38
C THR A 36 10.90 -4.61 -8.03
N LYS A 37 10.82 -4.98 -6.74
CA LYS A 37 11.06 -6.33 -6.28
C LYS A 37 9.84 -7.20 -6.59
N PRO A 38 10.06 -8.43 -7.07
CA PRO A 38 8.98 -9.40 -7.22
C PRO A 38 8.41 -9.77 -5.85
N GLU A 39 7.14 -10.16 -5.82
CA GLU A 39 6.39 -10.46 -4.58
C GLU A 39 7.10 -11.46 -3.67
N GLY A 40 7.77 -12.47 -4.24
CA GLY A 40 8.54 -13.46 -3.48
C GLY A 40 9.72 -12.88 -2.66
N LYS A 41 10.14 -11.64 -2.93
CA LYS A 41 11.18 -10.92 -2.17
C LYS A 41 10.60 -9.90 -1.19
N LEU A 42 9.28 -9.79 -1.08
CA LEU A 42 8.58 -8.84 -0.20
C LEU A 42 8.14 -9.47 1.14
N GLY A 43 8.42 -10.76 1.35
CA GLY A 43 8.11 -11.44 2.61
C GLY A 43 6.61 -11.43 2.91
N ALA A 44 6.22 -10.96 4.09
CA ALA A 44 4.83 -10.92 4.53
C ALA A 44 4.00 -9.76 3.92
N VAL A 45 4.65 -8.80 3.25
CA VAL A 45 4.00 -7.56 2.78
C VAL A 45 2.79 -7.82 1.87
N PRO A 46 2.83 -8.71 0.87
CA PRO A 46 1.65 -8.96 0.02
C PRO A 46 0.43 -9.42 0.82
N GLY A 47 0.65 -10.31 1.81
CA GLY A 47 -0.41 -10.79 2.69
C GLY A 47 -0.95 -9.69 3.61
N GLU A 48 -0.10 -8.80 4.11
CA GLU A 48 -0.52 -7.65 4.92
C GLU A 48 -1.33 -6.62 4.11
N LEU A 49 -0.92 -6.36 2.86
CA LEU A 49 -1.61 -5.43 1.98
C LEU A 49 -2.99 -5.97 1.56
N ALA A 50 -3.07 -7.27 1.25
CA ALA A 50 -4.33 -7.93 0.93
C ALA A 50 -5.34 -7.84 2.10
N GLN A 51 -4.88 -8.10 3.34
CA GLN A 51 -5.73 -7.95 4.54
C GLN A 51 -6.19 -6.51 4.77
N ALA A 52 -5.38 -5.53 4.38
CA ALA A 52 -5.74 -4.11 4.43
C ALA A 52 -6.61 -3.65 3.24
N GLY A 53 -6.92 -4.53 2.29
CA GLY A 53 -7.65 -4.20 1.06
C GLY A 53 -6.90 -3.20 0.17
N ILE A 54 -5.57 -3.31 0.14
CA ILE A 54 -4.65 -2.52 -0.69
C ILE A 54 -4.13 -3.43 -1.81
N LYS A 55 -4.15 -2.91 -3.04
CA LYS A 55 -3.62 -3.65 -4.19
C LYS A 55 -2.11 -3.49 -4.26
N LEU A 56 -1.40 -4.58 -4.55
CA LEU A 56 0.03 -4.59 -4.90
C LEU A 56 0.18 -4.63 -6.44
#